data_AF-A0A0B8N8I1-F1
#
_entry.id   AF-A0A0B8N8I1-F1
#
_cell.length_a   1.000
_cell.length_b   1.000
_cell.length_c   1.000
_cell.angle_alpha   90.00
_cell.angle_beta   90.00
_cell.angle_gamma   90.00
#
_symmetry.space_group_name_H-M   'P 1'
#
loop_
_entity.id
_entity.type
_entity.pdbx_description
1 polymer ?
#
loop_
_entity_poly.entity_id
_entity_poly.type
_entity_poly.pdbx_seq_one_letter_code
_entity_poly.pdbx_strand_id
1 'polypeptide(L)'
;MYSIDDGVVEVPGQLNDKFLSVKVGANAKVMAWQHYGFGGAYAEWDTDQPDISGIHGLSVFTVTYRSTQFIMARFVNATQTDRTLAMKVNTAGADPGISERWLAQDDPHFSPIALAFEDGRQVTTALYVRDENTYIFNPTGSCYFRWNRTTDAVELDPGVNFPQGMSHKQASANEFIFEL
;
A
#
# COMPACT_ATOMS: atom_id res chain seq x y z
N MET A 1 -5.46 -23.59 -4.34
CA MET A 1 -6.30 -22.64 -5.09
C MET A 1 -6.64 -21.54 -4.10
N TYR A 2 -6.42 -20.28 -4.48
CA TYR A 2 -6.68 -19.12 -3.64
C TYR A 2 -7.82 -18.30 -4.24
N SER A 3 -8.63 -17.68 -3.38
CA SER A 3 -9.84 -16.93 -3.74
C SER A 3 -9.70 -15.47 -3.34
N ILE A 4 -10.54 -14.61 -3.93
CA ILE A 4 -10.55 -13.17 -3.66
C ILE A 4 -10.80 -12.84 -2.17
N ASP A 5 -11.49 -13.73 -1.46
CA ASP A 5 -11.85 -13.55 -0.05
C ASP A 5 -10.81 -14.13 0.92
N ASP A 6 -9.71 -14.72 0.42
CA ASP A 6 -8.65 -15.28 1.28
C ASP A 6 -7.81 -14.18 1.96
N GLY A 7 -7.97 -12.94 1.51
CA GLY A 7 -7.24 -11.79 2.03
C GLY A 7 -5.74 -11.83 1.73
N VAL A 8 -4.93 -11.41 2.70
CA VAL A 8 -3.46 -11.48 2.63
C VAL A 8 -2.99 -12.89 3.01
N VAL A 9 -2.25 -13.51 2.10
CA VAL A 9 -1.65 -14.83 2.28
C VAL A 9 -0.15 -14.69 2.46
N GLU A 10 0.32 -14.99 3.67
CA GLU A 10 1.74 -15.19 3.96
C GLU A 10 2.14 -16.63 3.65
N VAL A 11 3.09 -16.78 2.73
CA VAL A 11 3.62 -18.08 2.35
C VAL A 11 4.46 -18.61 3.52
N PRO A 12 4.19 -19.83 4.04
CA PRO A 12 5.07 -20.44 5.04
C PRO A 12 6.50 -20.50 4.53
N GLY A 13 7.51 -20.22 5.36
CA GLY A 13 8.92 -20.17 4.91
C GLY A 13 9.44 -21.42 4.19
N GLN A 14 8.80 -22.58 4.41
CA GLN A 14 9.09 -23.83 3.70
C GLN A 14 8.62 -23.84 2.23
N LEU A 15 7.72 -22.94 1.87
CA LEU A 15 7.13 -22.73 0.55
C LEU A 15 7.61 -21.41 -0.08
N ASN A 16 8.32 -20.57 0.68
CA ASN A 16 9.02 -19.41 0.13
C ASN A 16 9.95 -19.88 -0.99
N ASP A 17 9.98 -19.14 -2.08
CA ASP A 17 10.78 -19.43 -3.29
C ASP A 17 10.40 -20.71 -4.07
N LYS A 18 9.31 -21.39 -3.70
CA LYS A 18 8.85 -22.61 -4.42
C LYS A 18 7.82 -22.34 -5.51
N PHE A 19 7.22 -21.16 -5.53
CA PHE A 19 6.30 -20.77 -6.59
C PHE A 19 7.09 -20.31 -7.81
N LEU A 20 6.86 -20.96 -8.94
CA LEU A 20 7.56 -20.69 -10.21
C LEU A 20 6.64 -20.15 -11.30
N SER A 21 5.33 -20.30 -11.14
CA SER A 21 4.31 -19.82 -12.09
C SER A 21 3.01 -19.54 -11.34
N VAL A 22 2.12 -18.77 -11.95
CA VAL A 22 0.76 -18.53 -11.45
C VAL A 22 -0.23 -18.59 -12.59
N LYS A 23 -1.37 -19.25 -12.37
CA LYS A 23 -2.55 -19.13 -13.24
C LYS A 23 -3.54 -18.18 -12.60
N VAL A 24 -4.04 -17.22 -13.36
CA VAL A 24 -4.90 -16.16 -12.87
C VAL A 24 -6.26 -16.26 -13.53
N GLY A 25 -7.32 -16.33 -12.71
CA GLY A 25 -8.69 -16.35 -13.22
C GLY A 25 -9.01 -15.04 -13.96
N ALA A 26 -9.89 -15.10 -14.96
CA ALA A 26 -10.16 -13.95 -15.85
C ALA A 26 -10.60 -12.65 -15.14
N ASN A 27 -11.22 -12.76 -13.96
CA ASN A 27 -11.69 -11.62 -13.15
C ASN A 27 -10.83 -11.37 -11.91
N ALA A 28 -9.72 -12.08 -11.76
CA ALA A 28 -8.83 -11.99 -10.63
C ALA A 28 -7.55 -11.23 -11.00
N LYS A 29 -6.90 -10.70 -9.96
CA LYS A 29 -5.54 -10.20 -10.00
C LYS A 29 -4.80 -10.70 -8.76
N VAL A 30 -3.56 -11.09 -8.93
CA VAL A 30 -2.64 -11.43 -7.84
C VAL A 30 -1.68 -10.28 -7.67
N MET A 31 -1.58 -9.78 -6.45
CA MET A 31 -0.56 -8.82 -6.06
C MET A 31 0.40 -9.49 -5.10
N ALA A 32 1.70 -9.36 -5.33
CA ALA A 32 2.71 -10.23 -4.77
C ALA A 32 3.94 -9.44 -4.33
N TRP A 33 4.54 -9.82 -3.20
CA TRP A 33 5.77 -9.21 -2.67
C TRP A 33 6.80 -10.26 -2.29
N GLN A 34 8.06 -9.85 -2.43
CA GLN A 34 9.21 -10.67 -2.13
C GLN A 34 9.36 -10.98 -0.63
N HIS A 35 9.07 -10.02 0.23
CA HIS A 35 9.28 -10.15 1.67
C HIS A 35 7.97 -10.01 2.45
N TYR A 36 7.92 -10.68 3.60
CA TYR A 36 6.88 -10.41 4.61
C TYR A 36 6.85 -8.92 4.94
N GLY A 37 5.68 -8.42 5.34
CA GLY A 37 5.51 -6.98 5.57
C GLY A 37 5.51 -6.15 4.28
N PHE A 38 5.35 -6.79 3.11
CA PHE A 38 5.11 -6.15 1.80
C PHE A 38 6.31 -5.34 1.31
N GLY A 39 7.51 -5.80 1.66
CA GLY A 39 8.78 -5.23 1.23
C GLY A 39 9.42 -5.99 0.06
N GLY A 40 10.54 -5.45 -0.44
CA GLY A 40 11.29 -6.04 -1.54
C GLY A 40 10.60 -5.86 -2.89
N ALA A 41 10.90 -6.75 -3.84
CA ALA A 41 10.30 -6.71 -5.17
C ALA A 41 8.78 -6.90 -5.12
N TYR A 42 8.07 -6.17 -6.00
CA TYR A 42 6.63 -6.17 -6.13
C TYR A 42 6.20 -6.57 -7.53
N ALA A 43 5.11 -7.32 -7.66
CA ALA A 43 4.50 -7.64 -8.94
C ALA A 43 2.97 -7.69 -8.87
N GLU A 44 2.34 -7.31 -9.98
CA GLU A 44 0.92 -7.52 -10.24
C GLU A 44 0.75 -8.47 -11.43
N TRP A 45 -0.10 -9.48 -11.26
CA TRP A 45 -0.41 -10.45 -12.29
C TRP A 45 -1.92 -10.57 -12.45
N ASP A 46 -2.43 -10.10 -13.57
CA ASP A 46 -3.85 -10.19 -13.96
C ASP A 46 -4.09 -11.21 -15.09
N THR A 47 -3.04 -11.94 -15.46
CA THR A 47 -2.99 -12.96 -16.51
C THR A 47 -2.04 -14.07 -16.09
N ASP A 48 -2.17 -15.26 -16.70
CA ASP A 48 -1.28 -16.39 -16.45
C ASP A 48 0.19 -15.99 -16.64
N GLN A 49 1.02 -16.27 -15.63
CA GLN A 49 2.46 -16.10 -15.69
C GLN A 49 3.13 -17.47 -15.67
N PRO A 50 3.75 -17.90 -16.80
CA PRO A 50 4.48 -19.15 -16.83
C PRO A 50 5.79 -19.09 -16.03
N ASP A 51 6.28 -17.89 -15.71
CA ASP A 51 7.49 -17.64 -14.93
C ASP A 51 7.30 -16.41 -14.04
N ILE A 52 7.49 -16.58 -12.72
CA ILE A 52 7.45 -15.48 -11.74
C ILE A 52 8.80 -15.26 -11.04
N SER A 53 9.90 -15.83 -11.56
CA SER A 53 11.24 -15.72 -10.96
C SER A 53 11.72 -14.28 -10.76
N GLY A 54 11.17 -13.33 -11.54
CA GLY A 54 11.46 -11.89 -11.40
C GLY A 54 11.03 -11.26 -10.08
N ILE A 55 10.17 -11.90 -9.27
CA ILE A 55 9.87 -11.42 -7.91
C ILE A 55 10.96 -11.79 -6.89
N HIS A 56 11.96 -12.59 -7.30
CA HIS A 56 13.11 -12.95 -6.47
C HIS A 56 12.76 -13.61 -5.13
N GLY A 57 11.65 -14.36 -5.10
CA GLY A 57 11.22 -15.14 -3.95
C GLY A 57 9.91 -14.66 -3.34
N LEU A 58 8.79 -15.32 -3.63
CA LEU A 58 7.46 -14.89 -3.17
C LEU A 58 7.19 -15.25 -1.70
N SER A 59 7.08 -14.25 -0.83
CA SER A 59 6.74 -14.45 0.58
C SER A 59 5.29 -14.09 0.94
N VAL A 60 4.67 -13.12 0.26
CA VAL A 60 3.31 -12.68 0.57
C VAL A 60 2.57 -12.28 -0.71
N PHE A 61 1.29 -12.61 -0.78
CA PHE A 61 0.43 -12.17 -1.87
C PHE A 61 -1.02 -11.99 -1.41
N THR A 62 -1.82 -11.34 -2.24
CA THR A 62 -3.28 -11.31 -2.11
C THR A 62 -3.91 -11.55 -3.48
N VAL A 63 -5.09 -12.17 -3.48
CA VAL A 63 -5.92 -12.33 -4.67
C VAL A 63 -7.08 -11.35 -4.55
N THR A 64 -7.32 -10.57 -5.58
CA THR A 64 -8.40 -9.57 -5.58
C THR A 64 -9.12 -9.53 -6.92
N TYR A 65 -10.18 -8.74 -7.03
CA TYR A 65 -10.80 -8.44 -8.31
C TYR A 65 -9.80 -7.70 -9.21
N ARG A 66 -9.82 -8.01 -10.52
CA ARG A 66 -8.93 -7.39 -11.50
C ARG A 66 -8.94 -5.86 -11.46
N SER A 67 -10.08 -5.25 -11.14
CA SER A 67 -10.27 -3.80 -11.06
C SER A 67 -9.87 -3.16 -9.73
N THR A 68 -9.51 -3.93 -8.70
CA THR A 68 -9.01 -3.38 -7.44
C THR A 68 -7.62 -2.79 -7.64
N GLN A 69 -7.35 -1.62 -7.07
CA GLN A 69 -6.02 -1.00 -7.10
C GLN A 69 -5.42 -0.89 -5.70
N PHE A 70 -4.10 -0.99 -5.61
CA PHE A 70 -3.41 -0.60 -4.38
C PHE A 70 -3.39 0.90 -4.23
N ILE A 71 -3.53 1.37 -3.00
CA ILE A 71 -3.15 2.73 -2.64
C ILE A 71 -1.73 2.62 -2.10
N MET A 72 -0.79 3.20 -2.84
CA MET A 72 0.64 3.16 -2.56
C MET A 72 1.07 4.50 -1.99
N ALA A 73 1.89 4.49 -0.93
CA ALA A 73 2.34 5.72 -0.30
C ALA A 73 3.81 5.67 0.12
N ARG A 74 4.45 6.85 0.12
CA ARG A 74 5.74 7.08 0.77
C ARG A 74 5.71 8.41 1.52
N PHE A 75 6.62 8.56 2.47
CA PHE A 75 6.71 9.73 3.33
C PHE A 75 8.04 10.46 3.11
N VAL A 76 7.98 11.78 2.97
CA VAL A 76 9.14 12.65 2.75
C VAL A 76 9.16 13.74 3.83
N ASN A 77 10.34 13.98 4.40
CA ASN A 77 10.56 15.07 5.34
C ASN A 77 11.09 16.30 4.59
N ALA A 78 10.18 17.16 4.13
CA ALA A 78 10.49 18.39 3.41
C ALA A 78 10.94 19.55 4.34
N THR A 79 10.75 19.42 5.66
CA THR A 79 11.14 20.45 6.64
C THR A 79 12.65 20.71 6.78
N GLN A 80 13.52 19.86 6.21
CA GLN A 80 14.98 19.94 6.34
C GLN A 80 15.48 20.00 7.79
N THR A 81 14.77 19.34 8.71
CA THR A 81 15.19 19.21 10.11
C THR A 81 16.10 18.00 10.30
N ASP A 82 16.97 18.02 11.32
CA ASP A 82 17.78 16.85 11.71
C ASP A 82 16.96 15.75 12.42
N ARG A 83 15.62 15.83 12.36
CA ARG A 83 14.74 14.88 13.04
C ARG A 83 14.60 13.62 12.20
N THR A 84 14.68 12.47 12.86
CA THR A 84 14.29 11.20 12.26
C THR A 84 12.81 11.00 12.46
N LEU A 85 12.05 11.02 11.37
CA LEU A 85 10.60 10.89 11.40
C LEU A 85 10.15 9.58 10.73
N ALA A 86 8.98 9.10 11.13
CA ALA A 86 8.24 8.07 10.42
C ALA A 86 6.75 8.41 10.43
N MET A 87 6.04 8.05 9.37
CA MET A 87 4.59 8.20 9.32
C MET A 87 3.92 6.84 9.49
N LYS A 88 3.09 6.71 10.54
CA LYS A 88 2.14 5.62 10.65
C LYS A 88 0.88 5.94 9.87
N VAL A 89 0.45 5.01 9.05
CA VAL A 89 -0.80 5.03 8.30
C VAL A 89 -1.69 3.92 8.83
N ASN A 90 -2.95 4.24 9.15
CA ASN A 90 -3.92 3.27 9.62
C ASN A 90 -5.25 3.43 8.86
N THR A 91 -5.55 2.47 7.99
CA THR A 91 -6.69 2.48 7.10
C THR A 91 -7.84 1.64 7.64
N ALA A 92 -9.01 2.25 7.79
CA ALA A 92 -10.21 1.58 8.22
C ALA A 92 -10.77 0.66 7.13
N GLY A 93 -11.13 -0.57 7.51
CA GLY A 93 -11.78 -1.53 6.61
C GLY A 93 -10.89 -2.10 5.50
N ALA A 94 -9.58 -1.82 5.53
CA ALA A 94 -8.62 -2.55 4.72
C ALA A 94 -8.39 -3.96 5.31
N ASP A 95 -7.89 -4.87 4.47
CA ASP A 95 -7.44 -6.19 4.91
C ASP A 95 -6.44 -6.03 6.08
N PRO A 96 -6.56 -6.81 7.18
CA PRO A 96 -5.68 -6.70 8.34
C PRO A 96 -4.18 -6.70 8.02
N GLY A 97 -3.77 -7.39 6.93
CA GLY A 97 -2.36 -7.41 6.53
C GLY A 97 -1.83 -6.09 5.99
N ILE A 98 -2.71 -5.14 5.61
CA ILE A 98 -2.37 -3.87 4.92
C ILE A 98 -2.87 -2.65 5.68
N SER A 99 -3.86 -2.82 6.58
CA SER A 99 -4.52 -1.72 7.28
C SER A 99 -3.60 -0.88 8.15
N GLU A 100 -2.45 -1.38 8.61
CA GLU A 100 -1.49 -0.62 9.40
C GLU A 100 -0.09 -0.66 8.79
N ARG A 101 0.51 0.52 8.56
CA ARG A 101 1.86 0.66 7.96
C ARG A 101 2.68 1.76 8.59
N TRP A 102 3.98 1.53 8.66
CA TRP A 102 4.98 2.54 8.93
C TRP A 102 5.72 2.89 7.65
N LEU A 103 5.74 4.17 7.30
CA LEU A 103 6.52 4.72 6.20
C LEU A 103 7.72 5.43 6.81
N ALA A 104 8.91 4.90 6.56
CA ALA A 104 10.15 5.56 6.93
C ALA A 104 10.30 6.87 6.15
N GLN A 105 10.89 7.90 6.78
CA GLN A 105 11.23 9.11 6.05
C GLN A 105 12.17 8.81 4.87
N ASP A 106 11.89 9.44 3.74
CA ASP A 106 12.73 9.47 2.55
C ASP A 106 13.06 8.09 1.96
N ASP A 107 12.25 7.06 2.25
CA ASP A 107 12.31 5.80 1.51
C ASP A 107 11.99 6.08 0.02
N PRO A 108 12.86 5.66 -0.92
CA PRO A 108 12.60 5.84 -2.33
C PRO A 108 11.44 4.98 -2.84
N HIS A 109 11.05 3.93 -2.11
CA HIS A 109 10.00 2.99 -2.52
C HIS A 109 8.64 3.36 -1.92
N PHE A 110 7.58 3.13 -2.70
CA PHE A 110 6.22 3.21 -2.19
C PHE A 110 5.83 1.91 -1.49
N SER A 111 5.04 2.03 -0.43
CA SER A 111 4.48 0.90 0.33
C SER A 111 2.96 0.84 0.17
N PRO A 112 2.35 -0.36 0.11
CA PRO A 112 0.90 -0.51 0.06
C PRO A 112 0.28 -0.17 1.42
N ILE A 113 -0.65 0.79 1.43
CA ILE A 113 -1.34 1.27 2.64
C ILE A 113 -2.83 0.96 2.68
N ALA A 114 -3.43 0.63 1.53
CA ALA A 114 -4.85 0.29 1.41
C ALA A 114 -5.18 -0.30 0.03
N LEU A 115 -6.44 -0.74 -0.14
CA LEU A 115 -7.03 -1.09 -1.42
C LEU A 115 -8.09 -0.05 -1.80
N ALA A 116 -8.10 0.37 -3.06
CA ALA A 116 -9.16 1.15 -3.66
C ALA A 116 -10.07 0.22 -4.46
N PHE A 117 -11.35 0.23 -4.13
CA PHE A 117 -12.34 -0.64 -4.75
C PHE A 117 -13.04 0.07 -5.91
N GLU A 118 -13.32 -0.69 -6.97
CA GLU A 118 -13.94 -0.14 -8.19
C GLU A 118 -15.31 0.50 -7.92
N ASP A 119 -16.04 0.07 -6.89
CA ASP A 119 -17.33 0.65 -6.52
C ASP A 119 -17.25 2.10 -6.01
N GLY A 120 -16.05 2.66 -5.91
CA GLY A 120 -15.82 4.05 -5.56
C GLY A 120 -16.07 4.35 -4.08
N ARG A 121 -16.21 3.32 -3.23
CA ARG A 121 -16.36 3.54 -1.79
C ARG A 121 -15.14 4.28 -1.25
N GLN A 122 -15.41 5.17 -0.32
CA GLN A 122 -14.38 5.94 0.34
C GLN A 122 -13.66 5.09 1.39
N VAL A 123 -12.34 5.18 1.38
CA VAL A 123 -11.44 4.51 2.32
C VAL A 123 -10.90 5.58 3.25
N THR A 124 -11.22 5.47 4.55
CA THR A 124 -10.77 6.44 5.57
C THR A 124 -9.44 5.99 6.15
N THR A 125 -8.46 6.90 6.15
CA THR A 125 -7.09 6.58 6.56
C THR A 125 -6.59 7.61 7.57
N ALA A 126 -6.27 7.16 8.78
CA ALA A 126 -5.63 7.95 9.80
C ALA A 126 -4.11 8.05 9.54
N LEU A 127 -3.55 9.22 9.80
CA LEU A 127 -2.15 9.58 9.58
C LEU A 127 -1.55 10.05 10.90
N TYR A 128 -0.38 9.52 11.26
CA TYR A 128 0.36 9.92 12.46
C TYR A 128 1.84 10.06 12.12
N VAL A 129 2.38 11.27 12.18
CA VAL A 129 3.82 11.46 12.08
C VAL A 129 4.43 11.35 13.47
N ARG A 130 5.41 10.48 13.63
CA ARG A 130 6.15 10.27 14.86
C ARG A 130 7.59 10.72 14.68
N ASP A 131 8.10 11.39 15.69
CA ASP A 131 9.53 11.58 15.87
C ASP A 131 10.14 10.34 16.53
N GLU A 132 11.07 9.69 15.85
CA GLU A 132 11.66 8.42 16.30
C GLU A 132 12.63 8.58 17.48
N ASN A 133 13.08 9.80 17.78
CA ASN A 133 13.94 10.08 18.93
C ASN A 133 13.14 10.35 20.20
N THR A 134 12.02 11.07 20.08
CA THR A 134 11.19 11.49 21.23
C THR A 134 9.91 10.66 21.40
N TYR A 135 9.53 9.87 20.39
CA TYR A 135 8.28 9.11 20.30
C TYR A 135 7.00 9.97 20.37
N ILE A 136 7.11 11.27 20.16
CA ILE A 136 5.97 12.18 20.12
C ILE A 136 5.32 12.11 18.74
N PHE A 137 4.00 11.94 18.73
CA PHE A 137 3.18 12.01 17.52
C PHE A 137 2.71 13.44 17.27
N ASN A 138 3.24 14.08 16.22
CA ASN A 138 2.84 15.40 15.75
C ASN A 138 3.42 15.67 14.35
N PRO A 139 2.60 16.02 13.32
CA PRO A 139 1.15 16.15 13.36
C PRO A 139 0.40 14.81 13.23
N THR A 140 -0.91 14.83 13.57
CA THR A 140 -1.84 13.70 13.39
C THR A 140 -3.11 14.18 12.69
N GLY A 141 -3.81 13.27 12.02
CA GLY A 141 -5.01 13.61 11.26
C GLY A 141 -5.54 12.43 10.44
N SER A 142 -6.28 12.72 9.39
CA SER A 142 -6.83 11.72 8.47
C SER A 142 -6.99 12.25 7.06
N CYS A 143 -7.03 11.36 6.09
CA CYS A 143 -7.43 11.63 4.72
C CYS A 143 -8.37 10.53 4.21
N TYR A 144 -8.86 10.72 2.99
CA TYR A 144 -9.78 9.80 2.35
C TYR A 144 -9.30 9.45 0.95
N PHE A 145 -9.39 8.18 0.59
CA PHE A 145 -9.12 7.71 -0.76
C PHE A 145 -10.38 7.19 -1.41
N ARG A 146 -10.47 7.31 -2.74
CA ARG A 146 -11.52 6.65 -3.53
C ARG A 146 -11.02 6.34 -4.92
N TRP A 147 -11.55 5.29 -5.52
CA TRP A 147 -11.33 5.03 -6.95
C TRP A 147 -12.22 5.96 -7.80
N ASN A 148 -11.65 6.64 -8.78
CA ASN A 148 -12.39 7.38 -9.80
C ASN A 148 -12.31 6.64 -11.14
N ARG A 149 -13.43 6.02 -11.53
CA ARG A 149 -13.57 5.29 -12.81
C ARG A 149 -13.43 6.18 -14.05
N THR A 150 -13.64 7.49 -13.92
CA THR A 150 -13.56 8.44 -15.04
C THR A 150 -12.11 8.74 -15.39
N THR A 151 -11.26 8.86 -14.39
CA THR A 151 -9.83 9.17 -14.54
C THR A 151 -8.95 7.92 -14.51
N ASP A 152 -9.55 6.76 -14.20
CA ASP A 152 -8.83 5.49 -14.00
C ASP A 152 -7.71 5.62 -12.96
N ALA A 153 -8.00 6.37 -11.89
CA ALA A 153 -7.05 6.71 -10.85
C ALA A 153 -7.70 6.73 -9.47
N VAL A 154 -6.89 6.48 -8.44
CA VAL A 154 -7.23 6.77 -7.06
C VAL A 154 -7.14 8.29 -6.86
N GLU A 155 -8.13 8.85 -6.18
CA GLU A 155 -8.13 10.23 -5.72
C GLU A 155 -7.92 10.27 -4.20
N LEU A 156 -7.14 11.25 -3.75
CA LEU A 156 -7.01 11.61 -2.34
C LEU A 156 -7.82 12.87 -2.08
N ASP A 157 -8.76 12.81 -1.13
CA ASP A 157 -9.40 13.97 -0.52
C ASP A 157 -8.75 14.21 0.86
N PRO A 158 -8.03 15.33 1.06
CA PRO A 158 -7.39 15.61 2.34
C PRO A 158 -8.43 15.82 3.45
N GLY A 159 -9.63 16.29 3.12
CA GLY A 159 -10.67 16.60 4.10
C GLY A 159 -10.26 17.70 5.09
N VAL A 160 -11.15 17.95 6.06
CA VAL A 160 -10.95 18.99 7.09
C VAL A 160 -9.97 18.58 8.20
N ASN A 161 -9.71 17.27 8.33
CA ASN A 161 -8.84 16.69 9.37
C ASN A 161 -7.45 16.32 8.83
N PHE A 162 -7.08 16.78 7.64
CA PHE A 162 -5.73 16.55 7.14
C PHE A 162 -4.70 17.12 8.12
N PRO A 163 -3.60 16.39 8.43
CA PRO A 163 -2.62 16.86 9.40
C PRO A 163 -2.07 18.25 9.04
N GLN A 164 -2.12 19.18 9.99
CA GLN A 164 -1.65 20.54 9.76
C GLN A 164 -0.15 20.56 9.45
N GLY A 165 0.26 21.36 8.47
CA GLY A 165 1.65 21.49 8.05
C GLY A 165 2.10 20.40 7.07
N MET A 166 1.28 19.37 6.84
CA MET A 166 1.55 18.38 5.80
C MET A 166 0.95 18.81 4.46
N SER A 167 1.53 18.27 3.39
CA SER A 167 0.95 18.30 2.04
C SER A 167 0.99 16.89 1.43
N HIS A 168 0.39 16.75 0.25
CA HIS A 168 0.45 15.52 -0.51
C HIS A 168 0.65 15.82 -2.00
N LYS A 169 1.23 14.86 -2.71
CA LYS A 169 1.38 14.86 -4.16
C LYS A 169 1.02 13.49 -4.72
N GLN A 170 0.23 13.48 -5.78
CA GLN A 170 0.00 12.28 -6.57
C GLN A 170 1.16 12.08 -7.56
N ALA A 171 1.87 10.96 -7.45
CA ALA A 171 3.01 10.61 -8.30
C ALA A 171 2.58 9.80 -9.54
N SER A 172 1.54 8.97 -9.38
CA SER A 172 0.95 8.13 -10.41
C SER A 172 -0.55 7.93 -10.13
N ALA A 173 -1.25 7.14 -10.95
CA ALA A 173 -2.68 6.86 -10.80
C ALA A 173 -3.06 6.37 -9.39
N ASN A 174 -2.15 5.72 -8.66
CA ASN A 174 -2.42 5.14 -7.36
C ASN A 174 -1.29 5.32 -6.33
N GLU A 175 -0.31 6.19 -6.62
CA GLU A 175 0.86 6.45 -5.79
C GLU A 175 0.83 7.87 -5.22
N PHE A 176 1.02 7.98 -3.91
CA PHE A 176 0.92 9.24 -3.15
C PHE A 176 2.17 9.51 -2.32
N ILE A 177 2.69 10.71 -2.43
CA ILE A 177 3.78 11.20 -1.58
C ILE A 177 3.16 12.08 -0.51
N PHE A 178 3.37 11.75 0.75
CA PHE A 178 3.04 12.61 1.87
C PHE A 178 4.29 13.37 2.30
N GLU A 179 4.17 14.69 2.44
CA GLU A 179 5.28 15.56 2.77
C GLU A 179 4.96 16.32 4.06
N LEU A 180 5.90 16.33 5.00
CA LEU A 180 5.90 17.25 6.14
C LEU A 180 6.96 18.32 5.95
#